data_AF-A0A2B7XRU1-F1
#
_entry.id   AF-A0A2B7XRU1-F1
#
_cell.length_a   1.000
_cell.length_b   1.000
_cell.length_c   1.000
_cell.angle_alpha   90.00
_cell.angle_beta   90.00
_cell.angle_gamma   90.00
#
_symmetry.space_group_name_H-M   'P 1'
#
loop_
_entity.id
_entity.type
_entity.pdbx_description
1 polymer ?
#
loop_
_entity_poly.entity_id
_entity_poly.type
_entity_poly.pdbx_seq_one_letter_code
_entity_poly.pdbx_strand_id
1 'polypeptide(L)'
;MRHIIITSDNLDEFSRIFSNPRRQSQLESLLLDCSFIAPTDNESNQVHPGFESAVRRIFQELKTWQDDCASIGFARQRPLGLHISDKYGSEGVILKIQGEEPLVAIDIVSSFTVTTTNTVHPPSLFKIAKSLPSLDRLPYNIREPKKVPEGWEKIYRTLLADGLSNLLLPSLSALALSWMSRGERDDDMPNPDSSCSGYTTSSGWSTQPSDVPDS
;
A
#
# COMPACT_ATOMS: atom_id res chain seq x y z
N MET A 1 14.46 10.46 -15.40
CA MET A 1 13.11 9.99 -15.07
C MET A 1 12.22 11.21 -14.87
N ARG A 2 11.17 11.38 -15.68
CA ARG A 2 10.20 12.48 -15.51
C ARG A 2 8.92 11.91 -14.92
N HIS A 3 8.73 12.10 -13.61
CA HIS A 3 7.47 11.75 -12.95
C HIS A 3 6.53 12.96 -12.99
N ILE A 4 5.29 12.72 -13.38
CA ILE A 4 4.21 13.70 -13.19
C ILE A 4 3.38 13.19 -12.03
N ILE A 5 3.31 13.98 -10.96
CA ILE A 5 2.42 13.72 -9.83
C ILE A 5 1.12 14.47 -10.12
N ILE A 6 0.02 13.74 -10.09
CA ILE A 6 -1.31 14.30 -10.34
C ILE A 6 -2.11 14.07 -9.07
N THR A 7 -2.72 15.15 -8.58
CA THR A 7 -3.73 15.08 -7.53
C THR A 7 -5.08 14.77 -8.17
N SER A 8 -5.98 14.10 -7.45
CA SER A 8 -7.34 13.77 -7.92
C SER A 8 -8.06 14.94 -8.60
N ASP A 9 -7.82 16.17 -8.11
CA ASP A 9 -8.48 17.39 -8.61
C ASP A 9 -8.01 17.82 -10.02
N ASN A 10 -6.93 17.24 -10.54
CA ASN A 10 -6.30 17.61 -11.81
C ASN A 10 -6.46 16.54 -12.91
N LEU A 11 -7.33 15.55 -12.71
CA LEU A 11 -7.55 14.45 -13.66
C LEU A 11 -8.09 14.93 -15.02
N ASP A 12 -8.95 15.94 -15.05
CA ASP A 12 -9.48 16.50 -16.30
C ASP A 12 -8.39 17.20 -17.12
N GLU A 13 -7.50 17.93 -16.44
CA GLU A 13 -6.37 18.59 -17.08
C GLU A 13 -5.38 17.56 -17.64
N PHE A 14 -5.19 16.43 -16.96
CA PHE A 14 -4.41 15.32 -17.47
C PHE A 14 -4.94 14.82 -18.80
N SER A 15 -6.23 14.46 -18.87
CA SER A 15 -6.87 13.96 -20.09
C SER A 15 -6.71 14.95 -21.25
N ARG A 16 -6.83 16.25 -20.97
CA ARG A 16 -6.58 17.30 -21.96
C ARG A 16 -5.13 17.33 -22.45
N ILE A 17 -4.15 17.32 -21.55
CA ILE A 17 -2.71 17.39 -21.88
C ILE A 17 -2.27 16.16 -22.67
N PHE A 18 -2.75 14.98 -22.28
CA PHE A 18 -2.35 13.69 -22.82
C PHE A 18 -3.29 13.17 -23.91
N SER A 19 -4.26 13.95 -24.36
CA SER A 19 -5.00 13.70 -25.61
C SER A 19 -4.09 13.66 -26.85
N ASN A 20 -2.89 14.26 -26.78
CA ASN A 20 -1.92 14.26 -27.88
C ASN A 20 -0.99 13.02 -27.81
N PRO A 21 -0.99 12.13 -28.82
CA PRO A 21 -0.17 10.91 -28.83
C PRO A 21 1.34 11.16 -28.67
N ARG A 22 1.85 12.30 -29.16
CA ARG A 22 3.27 12.66 -29.01
C ARG A 22 3.64 12.98 -27.56
N ARG A 23 2.69 13.49 -26.77
CA ARG A 23 2.90 13.72 -25.33
C ARG A 23 2.76 12.42 -24.55
N GLN A 24 1.83 11.54 -24.95
CA GLN A 24 1.70 10.20 -24.38
C GLN A 24 3.01 9.40 -24.51
N SER A 25 3.64 9.44 -25.69
CA SER A 25 4.87 8.66 -25.93
C SER A 25 6.06 9.09 -25.06
N GLN A 26 6.05 10.33 -24.56
CA GLN A 26 7.08 10.89 -23.69
C GLN A 26 6.87 10.61 -22.20
N LEU A 27 5.69 10.11 -21.83
CA LEU A 27 5.40 9.76 -20.45
C LEU A 27 5.94 8.35 -20.17
N GLU A 28 6.83 8.22 -19.20
CA GLU A 28 7.43 6.94 -18.80
C GLU A 28 6.60 6.25 -17.71
N SER A 29 6.13 7.03 -16.74
CA SER A 29 5.35 6.57 -15.58
C SER A 29 4.41 7.67 -15.11
N LEU A 30 3.25 7.29 -14.60
CA LEU A 30 2.32 8.20 -13.94
C LEU A 30 2.11 7.76 -12.49
N LEU A 31 2.13 8.71 -11.55
CA LEU A 31 1.81 8.47 -10.15
C LEU A 31 0.58 9.31 -9.78
N LEU A 32 -0.50 8.65 -9.39
CA LEU A 32 -1.66 9.30 -8.83
C LEU A 32 -1.52 9.32 -7.31
N ASP A 33 -1.46 10.52 -6.73
CA ASP A 33 -1.43 10.70 -5.27
C ASP A 33 -2.83 11.04 -4.77
N CYS A 34 -3.41 10.08 -4.04
CA CYS A 34 -4.72 10.17 -3.44
C CYS A 34 -4.57 10.30 -1.93
N SER A 35 -4.84 11.49 -1.43
CA SER A 35 -4.85 11.73 0.00
C SER A 35 -6.24 11.60 0.61
N PHE A 36 -6.35 10.96 1.77
CA PHE A 36 -7.58 10.99 2.58
C PHE A 36 -7.32 11.66 3.92
N ILE A 37 -8.32 12.33 4.48
CA ILE A 37 -8.19 12.88 5.83
C ILE A 37 -8.31 11.73 6.81
N ALA A 38 -7.23 11.48 7.58
CA ALA A 38 -7.30 10.51 8.65
C ALA A 38 -8.06 11.11 9.85
N PRO A 39 -8.75 10.27 10.65
CA PRO A 39 -9.47 10.76 11.81
C PRO A 39 -8.56 11.44 12.83
N THR A 40 -9.05 12.56 13.36
CA THR A 40 -8.45 13.33 14.45
C THR A 40 -8.86 12.85 15.83
N ASP A 41 -9.87 11.98 15.94
CA ASP A 41 -10.50 11.68 17.23
C ASP A 41 -9.73 10.66 18.06
N ASN A 42 -9.54 11.03 19.33
CA ASN A 42 -8.96 10.23 20.42
C ASN A 42 -9.86 9.06 20.87
N GLU A 43 -10.81 8.62 20.03
CA GLU A 43 -11.67 7.48 20.34
C GLU A 43 -10.88 6.18 20.23
N SER A 44 -10.28 5.92 21.37
CA SER A 44 -9.54 4.76 21.72
C SER A 44 -10.45 3.53 21.50
N ASN A 45 -10.07 2.69 20.54
CA ASN A 45 -10.80 1.51 20.07
C ASN A 45 -11.94 1.86 19.10
N GLN A 46 -11.67 1.85 17.79
CA GLN A 46 -12.36 0.96 16.84
C GLN A 46 -12.01 1.32 15.40
N VAL A 47 -12.24 0.33 14.54
CA VAL A 47 -12.16 0.40 13.09
C VAL A 47 -12.71 1.72 12.55
N HIS A 48 -11.92 2.44 11.75
CA HIS A 48 -12.36 3.74 11.24
C HIS A 48 -13.19 3.62 9.94
N PRO A 49 -14.48 4.00 9.93
CA PRO A 49 -15.33 3.90 8.74
C PRO A 49 -14.93 4.87 7.63
N GLY A 50 -14.28 5.99 7.96
CA GLY A 50 -13.87 6.98 6.95
C GLY A 50 -12.77 6.48 5.99
N PHE A 51 -11.95 5.51 6.41
CA PHE A 51 -10.95 4.91 5.52
C PHE A 51 -11.63 4.12 4.40
N GLU A 52 -12.62 3.29 4.73
CA GLU A 52 -13.36 2.54 3.73
C GLU A 52 -14.07 3.45 2.73
N SER A 53 -14.76 4.48 3.22
CA SER A 53 -15.42 5.46 2.35
C SER A 53 -14.42 6.15 1.41
N ALA A 54 -13.26 6.56 1.92
CA ALA A 54 -12.22 7.18 1.11
C ALA A 54 -11.66 6.23 0.05
N VAL A 55 -11.33 4.98 0.41
CA VAL A 55 -10.84 3.98 -0.55
C VAL A 55 -11.88 3.70 -1.63
N ARG A 56 -13.15 3.50 -1.25
CA ARG A 56 -14.23 3.27 -2.22
C ARG A 56 -14.38 4.43 -3.20
N ARG A 57 -14.34 5.67 -2.69
CA ARG A 57 -14.38 6.88 -3.52
C ARG A 57 -13.20 6.96 -4.49
N ILE A 58 -11.97 6.75 -4.00
CA ILE A 58 -10.75 6.75 -4.83
C ILE A 58 -10.87 5.71 -5.95
N PHE A 59 -11.33 4.51 -5.63
CA PHE A 59 -11.51 3.45 -6.62
C PHE A 59 -12.60 3.78 -7.66
N GLN A 60 -13.68 4.46 -7.26
CA GLN A 60 -14.68 4.95 -8.21
C GLN A 60 -14.11 6.03 -9.14
N GLU A 61 -13.38 7.01 -8.60
CA GLU A 61 -12.72 8.06 -9.40
C GLU A 61 -11.68 7.47 -10.36
N LEU A 62 -10.88 6.51 -9.90
CA LEU A 62 -9.94 5.75 -10.73
C LEU A 62 -10.65 4.99 -11.85
N LYS A 63 -11.84 4.43 -11.58
CA LYS A 63 -12.60 3.72 -12.59
C LYS A 63 -13.05 4.66 -13.70
N THR A 64 -13.61 5.81 -13.34
CA THR A 64 -13.97 6.86 -14.31
C THR A 64 -12.75 7.27 -15.13
N TRP A 65 -11.63 7.53 -14.46
CA TRP A 65 -10.41 7.94 -15.14
C TRP A 65 -9.81 6.85 -16.04
N GLN A 66 -9.91 5.57 -15.66
CA GLN A 66 -9.56 4.45 -16.53
C GLN A 66 -10.38 4.45 -17.81
N ASP A 67 -11.69 4.68 -17.70
CA ASP A 67 -12.60 4.70 -18.85
C ASP A 67 -12.32 5.92 -19.75
N ASP A 68 -12.03 7.08 -19.16
CA ASP A 68 -11.59 8.28 -19.89
C ASP A 68 -10.25 8.05 -20.61
N CYS A 69 -9.27 7.45 -19.93
CA CYS A 69 -7.98 7.09 -20.52
C CYS A 69 -8.13 6.10 -21.67
N ALA A 70 -9.06 5.16 -21.57
CA ALA A 70 -9.37 4.23 -22.65
C ALA A 70 -9.95 4.97 -23.86
N SER A 71 -10.80 5.98 -23.65
CA SER A 71 -11.39 6.78 -24.73
C SER A 71 -10.36 7.56 -25.55
N ILE A 72 -9.26 7.98 -24.93
CA ILE A 72 -8.14 8.71 -25.58
C ILE A 72 -6.95 7.80 -25.94
N GLY A 73 -7.10 6.48 -25.82
CA GLY A 73 -6.07 5.49 -26.19
C GLY A 73 -4.84 5.45 -25.26
N PHE A 74 -4.92 6.05 -24.08
CA PHE A 74 -3.80 6.24 -23.15
C PHE A 74 -3.46 4.97 -22.34
N ALA A 75 -4.48 4.22 -21.91
CA ALA A 75 -4.43 3.27 -20.80
C ALA A 75 -3.56 2.00 -20.98
N ARG A 76 -3.09 1.66 -22.19
CA ARG A 76 -2.51 0.32 -22.45
C ARG A 76 -0.99 0.24 -22.47
N GLN A 77 -0.27 1.35 -22.47
CA GLN A 77 1.17 1.34 -22.80
C GLN A 77 2.09 1.74 -21.66
N ARG A 78 1.56 2.20 -20.51
CA ARG A 78 2.36 2.79 -19.45
C ARG A 78 1.95 2.33 -18.05
N PRO A 79 2.92 2.02 -17.17
CA PRO A 79 2.63 1.66 -15.80
C PRO A 79 2.10 2.88 -15.02
N LEU A 80 0.99 2.67 -14.32
CA LEU A 80 0.41 3.63 -13.39
C LEU A 80 0.68 3.17 -11.96
N GLY A 81 1.29 4.05 -11.17
CA GLY A 81 1.34 3.94 -9.73
C GLY A 81 0.13 4.61 -9.09
N LEU A 82 -0.51 3.92 -8.16
CA LEU A 82 -1.45 4.49 -7.21
C LEU A 82 -0.74 4.66 -5.86
N HIS A 83 -0.68 5.90 -5.37
CA HIS A 83 -0.20 6.22 -4.05
C HIS A 83 -1.35 6.72 -3.20
N ILE A 84 -1.58 6.09 -2.05
CA ILE A 84 -2.57 6.53 -1.07
C ILE A 84 -1.85 7.02 0.17
N SER A 85 -2.17 8.25 0.59
CA SER A 85 -1.58 8.89 1.76
C SER A 85 -2.65 9.36 2.76
N ASP A 86 -2.35 9.31 4.06
CA ASP A 86 -3.18 9.99 5.06
C ASP A 86 -2.72 11.44 5.26
N LYS A 87 -3.66 12.37 5.14
CA LYS A 87 -3.49 13.77 5.49
C LYS A 87 -4.04 13.99 6.88
N TYR A 88 -3.14 14.19 7.85
CA TYR A 88 -3.45 14.50 9.25
C TYR A 88 -4.27 13.40 9.94
N GLY A 89 -3.68 12.72 10.93
CA GLY A 89 -4.38 11.67 11.65
C GLY A 89 -3.68 11.29 12.95
N SER A 90 -4.42 10.64 13.84
CA SER A 90 -3.83 10.01 15.02
C SER A 90 -2.95 8.83 14.60
N GLU A 91 -1.70 8.78 15.05
CA GLU A 91 -0.78 7.68 14.76
C GLU A 91 -1.22 6.35 15.39
N GLY A 92 -0.94 5.24 14.69
CA GLY A 92 -1.07 3.88 15.22
C GLY A 92 -2.51 3.36 15.31
N VAL A 93 -3.42 3.87 14.48
CA VAL A 93 -4.78 3.34 14.28
C VAL A 93 -4.75 2.16 13.29
N ILE A 94 -5.69 1.23 13.43
CA ILE A 94 -5.88 0.13 12.48
C ILE A 94 -6.96 0.53 11.46
N LEU A 95 -6.58 0.66 10.20
CA LEU A 95 -7.47 0.98 9.09
C LEU A 95 -8.10 -0.31 8.53
N LYS A 96 -9.42 -0.39 8.42
CA LYS A 96 -10.10 -1.56 7.84
C LYS A 96 -11.18 -1.17 6.82
N ILE A 97 -11.40 -2.07 5.88
CA ILE A 97 -12.54 -2.13 4.95
C ILE A 97 -13.44 -3.26 5.45
N GLN A 98 -14.53 -2.90 6.13
CA GLN A 98 -15.46 -3.84 6.73
C GLN A 98 -16.44 -4.41 5.71
N GLY A 99 -16.93 -3.59 4.78
CA GLY A 99 -17.96 -4.02 3.82
C GLY A 99 -17.55 -5.26 3.03
N GLU A 100 -18.47 -6.22 2.91
CA GLU A 100 -18.31 -7.44 2.10
C GLU A 100 -18.28 -7.14 0.60
N GLU A 101 -18.82 -6.00 0.19
CA GLU A 101 -18.85 -5.58 -1.20
C GLU A 101 -17.42 -5.39 -1.74
N PRO A 102 -17.08 -6.02 -2.88
CA PRO A 102 -15.77 -5.87 -3.50
C PRO A 102 -15.55 -4.41 -3.94
N LEU A 103 -14.29 -3.97 -3.94
CA LEU A 103 -13.93 -2.72 -4.60
C LEU A 103 -13.97 -2.92 -6.12
N VAL A 104 -14.30 -1.86 -6.86
CA VAL A 104 -14.31 -1.90 -8.34
C VAL A 104 -12.92 -2.26 -8.86
N ALA A 105 -12.84 -3.12 -9.89
CA ALA A 105 -11.56 -3.52 -10.45
C ALA A 105 -10.95 -2.41 -11.32
N ILE A 106 -9.65 -2.15 -11.13
CA ILE A 106 -8.85 -1.15 -11.86
C ILE A 106 -7.66 -1.85 -12.52
N ASP A 107 -7.72 -2.02 -13.84
CA ASP A 107 -6.77 -2.83 -14.61
C ASP A 107 -5.51 -2.07 -15.01
N ILE A 108 -5.53 -0.75 -14.91
CA ILE A 108 -4.42 0.09 -15.38
C ILE A 108 -3.36 0.34 -14.32
N VAL A 109 -3.67 0.06 -13.04
CA VAL A 109 -2.75 0.25 -11.91
C VAL A 109 -1.80 -0.93 -11.86
N SER A 110 -0.51 -0.66 -12.05
CA SER A 110 0.57 -1.66 -11.95
C SER A 110 1.30 -1.59 -10.62
N SER A 111 1.37 -0.43 -9.97
CA SER A 111 2.02 -0.28 -8.66
C SER A 111 1.06 0.33 -7.65
N PHE A 112 1.11 -0.13 -6.41
CA PHE A 112 0.27 0.38 -5.32
C PHE A 112 1.11 0.61 -4.07
N THR A 113 1.05 1.82 -3.52
CA THR A 113 1.75 2.16 -2.29
C THR A 113 0.80 2.85 -1.33
N VAL A 114 0.84 2.47 -0.05
CA VAL A 114 0.18 3.20 1.03
C VAL A 114 1.25 3.78 1.92
N THR A 115 1.29 5.11 2.04
CA THR A 115 2.11 5.81 3.03
C THR A 115 1.20 6.33 4.11
N THR A 116 1.25 5.70 5.28
CA THR A 116 0.44 6.12 6.40
C THR A 116 1.15 5.87 7.72
N THR A 117 0.89 6.73 8.70
CA THR A 117 1.32 6.55 10.10
C THR A 117 0.51 5.46 10.83
N ASN A 118 -0.48 4.90 10.14
CA ASN A 118 -1.40 3.88 10.61
C ASN A 118 -1.07 2.52 9.99
N THR A 119 -1.81 1.48 10.38
CA THR A 119 -1.66 0.16 9.79
C THR A 119 -2.94 -0.26 9.10
N VAL A 120 -2.85 -0.50 7.79
CA VAL A 120 -3.93 -1.15 7.04
C VAL A 120 -4.02 -2.59 7.50
N HIS A 121 -5.20 -3.04 7.92
CA HIS A 121 -5.41 -4.41 8.37
C HIS A 121 -5.25 -5.39 7.19
N PRO A 122 -4.62 -6.58 7.36
CA PRO A 122 -4.24 -7.42 6.22
C PRO A 122 -5.41 -7.82 5.30
N PRO A 123 -6.57 -8.28 5.80
CA PRO A 123 -7.78 -8.46 4.97
C PRO A 123 -8.17 -7.26 4.11
N SER A 124 -7.96 -6.03 4.59
CA SER A 124 -8.28 -4.82 3.84
C SER A 124 -7.26 -4.54 2.75
N LEU A 125 -5.97 -4.77 3.02
CA LEU A 125 -4.93 -4.77 1.99
C LEU A 125 -5.28 -5.77 0.87
N PHE A 126 -5.70 -6.98 1.23
CA PHE A 126 -6.05 -8.01 0.24
C PHE A 126 -7.31 -7.66 -0.56
N LYS A 127 -8.30 -6.99 0.04
CA LYS A 127 -9.45 -6.43 -0.70
C LYS A 127 -8.99 -5.40 -1.73
N ILE A 128 -8.07 -4.50 -1.37
CA ILE A 128 -7.49 -3.52 -2.29
C ILE A 128 -6.72 -4.23 -3.41
N ALA A 129 -5.80 -5.12 -3.04
CA ALA A 129 -4.93 -5.82 -4.00
C ALA A 129 -5.75 -6.65 -5.01
N LYS A 130 -6.80 -7.37 -4.57
CA LYS A 130 -7.70 -8.13 -5.46
C LYS A 130 -8.40 -7.26 -6.52
N SER A 131 -8.59 -5.97 -6.23
CA SER A 131 -9.20 -5.04 -7.16
C SER A 131 -8.19 -4.35 -8.09
N LEU A 132 -6.91 -4.72 -8.02
CA LEU A 132 -5.83 -4.25 -8.88
C LEU A 132 -5.19 -5.45 -9.62
N PRO A 133 -5.86 -6.04 -10.63
CA PRO A 133 -5.42 -7.29 -11.24
C PRO A 133 -4.08 -7.20 -11.99
N SER A 134 -3.67 -6.00 -12.40
CA SER A 134 -2.39 -5.75 -13.08
C SER A 134 -1.24 -5.43 -12.13
N LEU A 135 -1.46 -5.54 -10.82
CA LEU A 135 -0.48 -5.17 -9.81
C LEU A 135 0.80 -6.02 -9.91
N ASP A 136 1.93 -5.37 -10.14
CA ASP A 136 3.26 -5.97 -10.26
C ASP A 136 4.07 -5.91 -8.96
N ARG A 137 3.75 -4.96 -8.09
CA ARG A 137 4.44 -4.68 -6.83
C ARG A 137 3.43 -4.39 -5.74
N LEU A 138 3.56 -5.10 -4.62
CA LEU A 138 2.75 -4.90 -3.42
C LEU A 138 3.67 -4.66 -2.21
N PRO A 139 4.15 -3.42 -1.98
CA PRO A 139 4.72 -3.04 -0.71
C PRO A 139 3.62 -2.98 0.36
N TYR A 140 3.90 -3.58 1.51
CA TYR A 140 3.05 -3.53 2.67
C TYR A 140 3.86 -3.29 3.93
N ASN A 141 3.62 -2.14 4.53
CA ASN A 141 4.26 -1.71 5.76
C ASN A 141 3.32 -1.95 6.93
N ILE A 142 3.76 -2.80 7.85
CA ILE A 142 3.04 -3.12 9.08
C ILE A 142 3.63 -2.27 10.18
N ARG A 143 2.93 -1.21 10.56
CA ARG A 143 3.31 -0.40 11.72
C ARG A 143 2.71 -0.99 12.99
N GLU A 144 3.46 -0.94 14.08
CA GLU A 144 2.93 -1.31 15.38
C GLU A 144 1.78 -0.38 15.80
N PRO A 145 0.56 -0.91 16.04
CA PRO A 145 -0.57 -0.08 16.46
C PRO A 145 -0.34 0.49 17.86
N LYS A 146 -0.86 1.69 18.12
CA LYS A 146 -0.67 2.41 19.40
C LYS A 146 -1.22 1.64 20.59
N LYS A 147 -2.32 0.91 20.39
CA LYS A 147 -2.84 -0.07 21.34
C LYS A 147 -2.60 -1.44 20.74
N VAL A 148 -1.66 -2.16 21.32
CA VAL A 148 -1.23 -3.48 20.88
C VAL A 148 -2.14 -4.54 21.52
N PRO A 149 -3.02 -5.22 20.77
CA PRO A 149 -3.72 -6.39 21.30
C PRO A 149 -2.70 -7.46 21.71
N GLU A 150 -2.98 -8.20 22.77
CA GLU A 150 -2.14 -9.34 23.14
C GLU A 150 -2.06 -10.34 21.97
N GLY A 151 -0.85 -10.73 21.58
CA GLY A 151 -0.63 -11.65 20.46
C GLY A 151 -0.92 -11.08 19.07
N TRP A 152 -1.03 -9.75 18.91
CA TRP A 152 -1.33 -9.11 17.62
C TRP A 152 -0.40 -9.56 16.48
N GLU A 153 0.89 -9.80 16.76
CA GLU A 153 1.83 -10.23 15.73
C GLU A 153 1.43 -11.58 15.15
N LYS A 154 1.07 -12.52 16.03
CA LYS A 154 0.61 -13.85 15.64
C LYS A 154 -0.68 -13.75 14.85
N ILE A 155 -1.60 -12.87 15.26
CA ILE A 155 -2.85 -12.61 14.53
C ILE A 155 -2.54 -12.06 13.13
N TYR A 156 -1.73 -11.03 13.02
CA TYR A 156 -1.38 -10.40 11.74
C TYR A 156 -0.63 -11.35 10.81
N ARG A 157 0.33 -12.12 11.32
CA ARG A 157 1.04 -13.16 10.55
C ARG A 157 0.08 -14.22 10.03
N THR A 158 -0.88 -14.65 10.85
CA THR A 158 -1.89 -15.64 10.44
C THR A 158 -2.79 -15.08 9.35
N LEU A 159 -3.30 -13.85 9.52
CA LEU A 159 -4.12 -13.17 8.53
C LEU A 159 -3.37 -12.93 7.21
N LEU A 160 -2.08 -12.61 7.28
CA LEU A 160 -1.22 -12.45 6.10
C LEU A 160 -1.01 -13.76 5.37
N ALA A 161 -0.67 -14.84 6.08
CA ALA A 161 -0.48 -16.16 5.50
C ALA A 161 -1.76 -16.65 4.81
N ASP A 162 -2.90 -16.52 5.47
CA ASP A 162 -4.20 -16.89 4.92
C ASP A 162 -4.55 -16.06 3.68
N GLY A 163 -4.44 -14.73 3.76
CA GLY A 163 -4.76 -13.87 2.64
C GLY A 163 -3.84 -14.05 1.43
N LEU A 164 -2.52 -14.22 1.65
CA LEU A 164 -1.55 -14.47 0.57
C LEU A 164 -1.80 -15.81 -0.13
N SER A 165 -2.21 -16.85 0.61
CA SER A 165 -2.54 -18.16 0.02
C SER A 165 -3.74 -18.09 -0.93
N ASN A 166 -4.63 -17.11 -0.73
CA ASN A 166 -5.85 -16.91 -1.49
C ASN A 166 -5.80 -15.72 -2.46
N LEU A 167 -4.65 -15.06 -2.59
CA LEU A 167 -4.49 -13.86 -3.39
C LEU A 167 -3.98 -14.22 -4.79
N LEU A 168 -4.84 -14.04 -5.79
CA LEU A 168 -4.48 -14.24 -7.19
C LEU A 168 -4.06 -12.91 -7.82
N LEU A 169 -2.74 -12.71 -7.95
CA LEU A 169 -2.16 -11.56 -8.65
C LEU A 169 -1.20 -12.07 -9.73
N PRO A 170 -1.71 -12.33 -10.95
CA PRO A 170 -0.92 -13.01 -12.00
C PRO A 170 0.28 -12.18 -12.47
N SER A 171 0.25 -10.86 -12.29
CA SER A 171 1.30 -9.93 -12.68
C SER A 171 2.32 -9.64 -11.56
N LEU A 172 2.09 -10.14 -10.33
CA LEU A 172 2.90 -9.79 -9.18
C LEU A 172 4.33 -10.32 -9.33
N SER A 173 5.28 -9.41 -9.41
CA SER A 173 6.71 -9.68 -9.51
C SER A 173 7.45 -9.47 -8.19
N ALA A 174 6.92 -8.62 -7.30
CA ALA A 174 7.53 -8.35 -6.00
C ALA A 174 6.48 -8.12 -4.90
N LEU A 175 6.66 -8.83 -3.78
CA LEU A 175 5.95 -8.60 -2.52
C LEU A 175 6.97 -8.15 -1.49
N ALA A 176 6.82 -6.93 -0.97
CA ALA A 176 7.69 -6.40 0.08
C ALA A 176 6.87 -6.28 1.36
N LEU A 177 7.23 -7.06 2.38
CA LEU A 177 6.63 -6.99 3.71
C LEU A 177 7.65 -6.35 4.65
N SER A 178 7.30 -5.20 5.22
CA SER A 178 8.12 -4.56 6.23
C SER A 178 7.36 -4.49 7.56
N TRP A 179 8.09 -4.64 8.65
CA TRP A 179 7.58 -4.47 9.99
C TRP A 179 8.29 -3.26 10.60
N MET A 180 7.51 -2.28 11.03
CA MET A 180 8.03 -1.04 11.59
C MET A 180 7.60 -0.93 13.04
N SER A 181 8.60 -0.86 13.92
CA SER A 181 8.37 -0.57 15.33
C SER A 181 7.99 0.90 15.51
N ARG A 182 7.28 1.20 16.60
CA ARG A 182 6.82 2.56 16.87
C ARG A 182 8.02 3.51 17.03
N GLY A 183 8.14 4.50 16.14
CA GLY A 183 9.21 5.51 16.16
C GLY A 183 10.17 5.48 14.96
N GLU A 184 10.10 4.45 14.12
CA GLU A 184 10.86 4.35 12.87
C GLU A 184 10.20 5.20 11.76
N ARG A 185 10.98 6.05 11.08
CA ARG A 185 10.49 6.92 9.99
C ARG A 185 10.52 6.19 8.66
N ASP A 186 9.65 6.59 7.73
CA ASP A 186 9.65 6.04 6.35
C ASP A 186 10.97 6.29 5.60
N ASP A 187 11.76 7.30 6.00
CA ASP A 187 13.07 7.60 5.42
C ASP A 187 14.13 6.49 5.65
N ASP A 188 13.89 5.60 6.62
CA ASP A 188 14.76 4.46 6.91
C ASP A 188 14.44 3.22 6.04
N MET A 189 13.48 3.33 5.10
CA MET A 189 13.09 2.21 4.25
C MET A 189 14.18 1.83 3.23
N PRO A 190 14.48 0.53 3.07
CA PRO A 190 15.26 0.06 1.94
C PRO A 190 14.48 0.34 0.65
N ASN A 191 15.13 1.06 -0.28
CA ASN A 191 14.55 1.41 -1.57
C ASN A 191 14.10 0.14 -2.31
N PRO A 192 12.82 -0.01 -2.70
CA PRO A 192 12.35 -1.19 -3.43
C PRO A 192 13.00 -1.36 -4.82
N ASP A 193 13.65 -0.33 -5.34
CA ASP A 193 14.45 -0.40 -6.58
C ASP A 193 15.91 -0.81 -6.34
N SER A 194 16.32 -0.97 -5.07
CA SER A 194 17.63 -1.52 -4.73
C SER A 194 17.58 -3.05 -4.88
N SER A 195 18.12 -3.53 -6.00
CA SER A 195 18.42 -4.96 -6.21
C SER A 195 19.03 -5.59 -4.95
N CYS A 196 18.43 -6.69 -4.49
CA CYS A 196 18.89 -7.52 -3.38
C CYS A 196 20.42 -7.69 -3.39
N SER A 197 21.11 -6.99 -2.50
CA SER A 197 22.49 -7.29 -2.17
C SER A 197 22.67 -7.04 -0.68
N GLY A 198 22.78 -8.14 0.09
CA GLY A 198 23.24 -8.11 1.47
C GLY A 198 22.16 -8.24 2.56
N TYR A 199 21.53 -9.41 2.69
CA TYR A 199 21.11 -9.86 4.02
C TYR A 199 22.31 -10.49 4.72
N THR A 200 23.02 -9.74 5.57
CA THR A 200 23.86 -10.34 6.60
C THR A 200 22.97 -10.78 7.75
N THR A 201 22.83 -12.09 7.91
CA THR A 201 22.19 -12.72 9.06
C THR A 201 23.04 -12.51 10.32
N SER A 202 22.70 -11.55 11.17
CA SER A 202 23.22 -11.52 12.54
C SER A 202 22.34 -12.40 13.44
N SER A 203 22.52 -13.71 13.33
CA SER A 203 22.03 -14.68 14.33
C SER A 203 22.96 -14.65 15.54
N GLY A 204 22.64 -13.83 16.53
CA GLY A 204 23.25 -13.89 17.86
C GLY A 204 22.55 -14.95 18.72
N TRP A 205 22.88 -16.23 18.52
CA TRP A 205 22.58 -17.27 19.50
C TRP A 205 23.73 -17.31 20.51
N SER A 206 23.56 -16.66 21.66
CA SER A 206 24.44 -16.86 22.81
C SER A 206 23.91 -18.03 23.64
N THR A 207 24.46 -19.21 23.42
CA THR A 207 24.42 -20.32 24.38
C THR A 207 25.41 -20.01 25.50
N GLN A 208 24.92 -19.78 26.72
CA GLN A 208 25.75 -19.80 27.92
C GLN A 208 26.22 -21.23 28.22
N PRO A 209 27.51 -21.48 28.49
CA PRO A 209 27.93 -22.73 29.13
C PRO A 209 27.70 -22.64 30.65
N SER A 210 27.19 -23.73 31.20
CA SER A 210 26.98 -23.94 32.63
C SER A 210 28.32 -24.12 33.35
N ASP A 211 28.61 -23.27 34.33
CA ASP A 211 29.69 -23.48 35.29
C ASP A 211 29.28 -24.58 36.28
N VAL A 212 30.07 -25.66 36.29
CA VAL A 212 30.09 -26.68 37.35
C VAL A 212 31.07 -26.19 38.41
N PRO A 213 30.70 -26.07 39.69
CA PRO A 213 31.69 -25.85 40.74
C PRO A 213 32.27 -27.20 41.19
N ASP A 214 33.58 -27.33 41.07
CA ASP A 214 34.38 -28.28 41.85
C ASP A 214 34.45 -27.78 43.30
N SER A 215 33.87 -28.54 44.24
CA SER A 215 34.37 -28.86 45.60
C SER A 215 33.28 -29.53 46.43
#